data_AF-A0A455U6X8-F1
#
_entry.id   AF-A0A455U6X8-F1
#
_cell.length_a   1.000
_cell.length_b   1.000
_cell.length_c   1.000
_cell.angle_alpha   90.00
_cell.angle_beta   90.00
_cell.angle_gamma   90.00
#
_symmetry.space_group_name_H-M   'P 1'
#
loop_
_entity.id
_entity.type
_entity.pdbx_description
1 polymer ?
#
loop_
_entity_poly.entity_id
_entity_poly.type
_entity_poly.pdbx_seq_one_letter_code
_entity_poly.pdbx_strand_id
1 'polypeptide(L)'
;MDAVLGEDQAEELRMEVELVRGASHEFDLEAYRRGELSPVYFGTAMGNFGVREMMDGFVEYAPPPQAHETDTRVVTSDDDRFTGFVFKIQANMDPNHRDRIAFCGSVQASTKEHEDAPCAYWQGR
;
A
#
# COMPACT_ATOMS: atom_id res chain seq x y z
N MET A 1 22.18 -20.40 -15.29
CA MET A 1 22.38 -20.07 -13.87
C MET A 1 23.85 -20.26 -13.52
N ASP A 2 24.41 -21.45 -13.70
CA ASP A 2 25.83 -21.74 -13.44
C ASP A 2 26.77 -20.89 -14.30
N ALA A 3 26.43 -20.63 -15.56
CA ALA A 3 27.21 -19.76 -16.45
C ALA A 3 27.23 -18.27 -16.06
N VAL A 4 26.32 -17.81 -15.18
CA VAL A 4 26.19 -16.39 -14.79
C VAL A 4 26.63 -16.17 -13.34
N LEU A 5 26.35 -17.13 -12.45
CA LEU A 5 26.65 -17.06 -11.01
C LEU A 5 27.87 -17.90 -10.60
N GLY A 6 28.41 -18.75 -11.49
CA GLY A 6 29.35 -19.80 -11.12
C GLY A 6 28.64 -21.02 -10.49
N GLU A 7 29.34 -22.17 -10.47
CA GLU A 7 28.77 -23.43 -9.99
C GLU A 7 28.44 -23.36 -8.48
N ASP A 8 29.37 -22.86 -7.65
CA ASP A 8 29.21 -22.83 -6.19
C ASP A 8 27.99 -21.98 -5.75
N GLN A 9 27.89 -20.73 -6.21
CA GLN A 9 26.79 -19.84 -5.82
C GLN A 9 25.44 -20.32 -6.39
N ALA A 10 25.46 -20.97 -7.55
CA ALA A 10 24.26 -21.52 -8.14
C ALA A 10 23.79 -22.78 -7.39
N GLU A 11 24.69 -23.62 -6.90
CA GLU A 11 24.33 -24.76 -6.06
C GLU A 11 23.76 -24.30 -4.71
N GLU A 12 24.40 -23.32 -4.07
CA GLU A 12 23.91 -22.70 -2.82
C GLU A 12 22.50 -22.14 -2.98
N LEU A 13 22.25 -21.33 -4.02
CA LEU A 13 20.93 -20.77 -4.28
C LEU A 13 19.85 -21.85 -4.48
N ARG A 14 20.18 -22.96 -5.15
CA ARG A 14 19.22 -24.07 -5.32
C ARG A 14 18.86 -24.70 -3.99
N MET A 15 19.85 -24.94 -3.12
CA MET A 15 19.62 -25.49 -1.79
C MET A 15 18.77 -24.55 -0.92
N GLU A 16 19.06 -23.25 -0.93
CA GLU A 16 18.29 -22.25 -0.19
C GLU A 16 16.83 -22.18 -0.68
N VAL A 17 16.60 -22.20 -1.99
CA VAL A 17 15.25 -22.20 -2.57
C VAL A 17 14.47 -23.44 -2.14
N GLU A 18 15.08 -24.62 -2.15
CA GLU A 18 14.43 -25.84 -1.68
C GLU A 18 14.11 -25.79 -0.18
N LEU A 19 14.98 -25.20 0.64
CA LEU A 19 14.70 -24.97 2.06
C LEU A 19 13.51 -24.03 2.25
N VAL A 20 13.46 -22.92 1.50
CA VAL A 20 12.33 -21.98 1.55
C VAL A 20 11.04 -22.66 1.10
N ARG A 21 11.06 -23.49 0.05
CA ARG A 21 9.88 -24.24 -0.39
C ARG A 21 9.37 -25.23 0.67
N GLY A 22 10.27 -25.84 1.43
CA GLY A 22 9.91 -26.78 2.49
C GLY A 22 9.45 -26.13 3.80
N ALA A 23 9.90 -24.90 4.09
CA ALA A 23 9.68 -24.24 5.39
C ALA A 23 8.81 -22.98 5.34
N SER A 24 8.58 -22.40 4.16
CA SER A 24 7.80 -21.18 3.96
C SER A 24 6.40 -21.49 3.41
N HIS A 25 5.56 -20.47 3.40
CA HIS A 25 4.23 -20.52 2.78
C HIS A 25 4.32 -20.13 1.31
N GLU A 26 3.53 -20.78 0.47
CA GLU A 26 3.22 -20.30 -0.87
C GLU A 26 2.41 -19.00 -0.78
N PHE A 27 2.54 -18.15 -1.79
CA PHE A 27 1.78 -16.91 -1.84
C PHE A 27 0.29 -17.19 -2.05
N ASP A 28 -0.54 -16.70 -1.13
CA ASP A 28 -2.00 -16.74 -1.20
C ASP A 28 -2.53 -15.30 -1.16
N LEU A 29 -3.23 -14.90 -2.23
CA LEU A 29 -3.75 -13.54 -2.40
C LEU A 29 -4.82 -13.18 -1.36
N GLU A 30 -5.64 -14.15 -0.97
CA GLU A 30 -6.73 -13.91 -0.02
C GLU A 30 -6.18 -13.79 1.41
N ALA A 31 -5.19 -14.62 1.77
CA ALA A 31 -4.45 -14.47 3.03
C ALA A 31 -3.69 -13.13 3.09
N TYR A 32 -3.11 -12.70 1.97
CA TYR A 32 -2.48 -11.38 1.87
C TYR A 32 -3.48 -10.25 2.12
N ARG A 33 -4.64 -10.29 1.46
CA ARG A 33 -5.70 -9.26 1.63
C ARG A 33 -6.30 -9.23 3.04
N ARG A 34 -6.28 -10.36 3.75
CA ARG A 34 -6.65 -10.43 5.18
C ARG A 34 -5.54 -9.99 6.13
N GLY A 35 -4.34 -9.70 5.63
CA GLY A 35 -3.18 -9.32 6.44
C GLY A 35 -2.55 -10.50 7.20
N GLU A 36 -2.84 -11.73 6.79
CA GLU A 36 -2.30 -12.97 7.39
C GLU A 36 -0.99 -13.42 6.73
N LEU A 37 -0.74 -12.95 5.51
CA LEU A 37 0.44 -13.26 4.70
C LEU A 37 1.07 -11.97 4.18
N SER A 38 2.40 -11.91 4.13
CA SER A 38 3.14 -10.79 3.56
C SER A 38 4.12 -11.29 2.49
N PRO A 39 4.03 -10.83 1.23
CA PRO A 39 5.02 -11.17 0.21
C PRO A 39 6.37 -10.53 0.54
N VAL A 40 7.45 -11.30 0.39
CA VAL A 40 8.82 -10.84 0.69
C VAL A 40 9.58 -10.64 -0.62
N TYR A 41 10.21 -9.47 -0.76
CA TYR A 41 11.05 -9.11 -1.90
C TYR A 41 12.49 -8.88 -1.43
N PHE A 42 13.47 -9.33 -2.20
CA PHE A 42 14.89 -9.12 -1.93
C PHE A 42 15.47 -8.10 -2.91
N GLY A 43 16.27 -7.17 -2.41
CA GLY A 43 16.87 -6.15 -3.24
C GLY A 43 17.68 -5.12 -2.46
N THR A 44 18.12 -4.08 -3.18
CA THR A 44 18.79 -2.91 -2.60
C THR A 44 18.17 -1.64 -3.17
N ALA A 45 17.59 -0.83 -2.29
CA ALA A 45 17.00 0.46 -2.69
C ALA A 45 18.08 1.42 -3.24
N MET A 46 19.28 1.43 -2.65
CA MET A 46 20.37 2.29 -3.09
C MET A 46 20.90 1.90 -4.47
N GLY A 47 20.93 0.59 -4.78
CA GLY A 47 21.30 0.09 -6.10
C GLY A 47 20.14 0.06 -7.10
N ASN A 48 18.95 0.51 -6.70
CA ASN A 48 17.71 0.42 -7.49
C ASN A 48 17.45 -0.99 -8.07
N PHE A 49 17.72 -2.03 -7.26
CA PHE A 49 17.55 -3.43 -7.63
C PHE A 49 16.48 -4.07 -6.72
N GLY A 50 15.53 -4.83 -7.28
CA GLY A 50 14.41 -5.42 -6.53
C GLY A 50 13.23 -4.48 -6.29
N VAL A 51 13.41 -3.16 -6.50
CA VAL A 51 12.35 -2.16 -6.31
C VAL A 51 11.26 -2.31 -7.36
N ARG A 52 11.63 -2.63 -8.60
CA ARG A 52 10.67 -2.83 -9.69
C ARG A 52 9.77 -4.02 -9.40
N GLU A 53 10.36 -5.14 -9.00
CA GLU A 53 9.64 -6.38 -8.70
C GLU A 53 8.64 -6.16 -7.54
N MET A 54 9.05 -5.42 -6.51
CA MET A 54 8.18 -5.02 -5.41
C MET A 54 7.04 -4.10 -5.87
N MET A 55 7.31 -3.13 -6.74
CA MET A 55 6.30 -2.21 -7.27
C MET A 55 5.32 -2.90 -8.22
N ASP A 56 5.80 -3.80 -9.08
CA ASP A 56 4.97 -4.59 -10.00
C ASP A 56 3.99 -5.45 -9.18
N GLY A 57 4.49 -6.16 -8.16
CA GLY A 57 3.63 -6.92 -7.25
C GLY A 57 2.69 -6.04 -6.40
N PHE A 58 3.13 -4.85 -6.00
CA PHE A 58 2.27 -3.90 -5.30
C PHE A 58 1.08 -3.48 -6.17
N VAL A 59 1.33 -3.10 -7.43
CA VAL A 59 0.25 -2.71 -8.36
C VAL A 59 -0.71 -3.86 -8.64
N GLU A 60 -0.21 -5.09 -8.72
CA GLU A 60 -1.02 -6.28 -8.99
C GLU A 60 -1.90 -6.69 -7.81
N TYR A 61 -1.35 -6.67 -6.59
CA TYR A 61 -2.01 -7.28 -5.44
C TYR A 61 -2.66 -6.28 -4.49
N ALA A 62 -2.25 -5.00 -4.49
CA ALA A 62 -2.80 -4.00 -3.60
C ALA A 62 -4.31 -3.86 -3.79
N PRO A 63 -5.09 -3.77 -2.70
CA PRO A 63 -6.51 -3.56 -2.81
C PRO A 63 -6.80 -2.16 -3.40
N PRO A 64 -7.84 -2.02 -4.24
CA PRO A 64 -8.34 -0.71 -4.64
C PRO A 64 -8.88 0.07 -3.41
N PRO A 65 -9.25 1.35 -3.56
CA PRO A 65 -9.93 2.08 -2.49
C PRO A 65 -11.08 1.26 -1.90
N GLN A 66 -11.08 1.09 -0.59
CA GLN A 66 -12.03 0.23 0.11
C GLN A 66 -13.23 1.04 0.61
N ALA A 67 -14.34 0.35 0.87
CA ALA A 67 -15.46 0.95 1.56
C ALA A 67 -15.07 1.28 3.02
N HIS A 68 -15.58 2.41 3.52
CA HIS A 68 -15.35 2.87 4.88
C HIS A 68 -16.66 2.89 5.66
N GLU A 69 -16.66 2.30 6.85
CA GLU A 69 -17.79 2.40 7.79
C GLU A 69 -17.79 3.77 8.48
N THR A 70 -18.99 4.35 8.61
CA THR A 70 -19.23 5.58 9.36
C THR A 70 -20.39 5.36 10.33
N ASP A 71 -20.62 6.30 11.25
CA ASP A 71 -21.70 6.22 12.24
C ASP A 71 -23.11 6.13 11.63
N THR A 72 -23.28 6.53 10.38
CA THR A 72 -24.60 6.61 9.72
C THR A 72 -24.79 5.59 8.61
N ARG A 73 -23.73 5.27 7.86
CA ARG A 73 -23.78 4.36 6.71
C ARG A 73 -22.38 3.88 6.33
N VAL A 74 -22.33 2.85 5.49
CA VAL A 74 -21.12 2.50 4.74
C VAL A 74 -20.99 3.44 3.55
N VAL A 75 -19.78 3.97 3.34
CA VAL A 75 -19.42 4.78 2.17
C VAL A 75 -18.54 3.93 1.26
N THR A 76 -18.98 3.72 0.02
CA THR A 76 -18.27 2.93 -0.98
C THR A 76 -17.48 3.84 -1.93
N SER A 77 -16.45 3.28 -2.55
CA SER A 77 -15.62 3.98 -3.55
C SER A 77 -16.40 4.44 -4.79
N ASP A 78 -17.56 3.82 -5.05
CA ASP A 78 -18.44 4.09 -6.19
C ASP A 78 -19.51 5.16 -5.93
N ASP A 79 -19.53 5.79 -4.73
CA ASP A 79 -20.50 6.85 -4.42
C ASP A 79 -20.18 8.13 -5.22
N ASP A 80 -21.19 8.66 -5.91
CA ASP A 80 -21.09 9.87 -6.75
C ASP A 80 -20.68 11.12 -5.97
N ARG A 81 -21.00 11.18 -4.67
CA ARG A 81 -20.70 12.33 -3.82
C ARG A 81 -19.35 12.17 -3.14
N PHE A 82 -18.47 13.15 -3.30
CA PHE A 82 -17.19 13.18 -2.61
C PHE A 82 -17.35 12.98 -1.10
N THR A 83 -16.57 12.06 -0.54
CA THR A 83 -16.47 11.83 0.89
C THR A 83 -15.00 11.61 1.25
N GLY A 84 -14.56 12.24 2.34
CA GLY A 84 -13.20 12.06 2.86
C GLY A 84 -13.10 12.45 4.32
N PHE A 85 -12.04 11.99 4.95
CA PHE A 85 -11.76 12.22 6.37
C PHE A 85 -10.36 12.82 6.55
N VAL A 86 -10.23 13.78 7.46
CA VAL A 86 -8.92 14.34 7.83
C VAL A 86 -8.27 13.44 8.85
N PHE A 87 -7.11 12.87 8.51
CA PHE A 87 -6.36 11.98 9.39
C PHE A 87 -5.09 12.62 9.97
N LYS A 88 -4.65 13.75 9.41
CA LYS A 88 -3.47 14.48 9.89
C LYS A 88 -3.63 15.97 9.62
N ILE A 89 -3.24 16.80 10.58
CA ILE A 89 -3.12 18.25 10.38
C ILE A 89 -1.66 18.62 10.65
N GLN A 90 -1.04 19.30 9.68
CA GLN A 90 0.31 19.83 9.81
C GLN A 90 0.24 21.36 9.77
N ALA A 91 0.91 22.02 10.69
CA ALA A 91 0.84 23.47 10.85
C ALA A 91 2.23 24.10 10.72
N ASN A 92 2.25 25.41 10.40
CA ASN A 92 3.45 26.25 10.31
C ASN A 92 4.44 25.75 9.23
N MET A 93 3.94 25.46 8.04
CA MET A 93 4.80 25.15 6.89
C MET A 93 5.41 26.44 6.30
N ASP A 94 4.74 27.59 6.42
CA ASP A 94 5.30 28.92 6.10
C ASP A 94 5.62 29.69 7.39
N PRO A 95 6.88 30.14 7.60
CA PRO A 95 7.22 30.98 8.75
C PRO A 95 6.44 32.31 8.83
N ASN A 96 6.03 32.86 7.69
CA ASN A 96 5.36 34.17 7.58
C ASN A 96 3.83 34.09 7.64
N HIS A 97 3.27 32.88 7.60
CA HIS A 97 1.84 32.66 7.57
C HIS A 97 1.49 31.52 8.53
N ARG A 98 0.51 31.71 9.43
CA ARG A 98 0.06 30.62 10.32
C ARG A 98 -0.83 29.65 9.55
N ASP A 99 -0.27 28.98 8.57
CA ASP A 99 -0.95 28.00 7.75
C ASP A 99 -1.15 26.68 8.49
N ARG A 100 -2.24 26.00 8.15
CA ARG A 100 -2.57 24.66 8.62
C ARG A 100 -3.07 23.87 7.43
N ILE A 101 -2.35 22.82 7.09
CA ILE A 101 -2.70 21.90 6.01
C ILE A 101 -3.30 20.65 6.65
N ALA A 102 -4.53 20.34 6.25
CA ALA A 102 -5.19 19.09 6.60
C ALA A 102 -4.95 18.06 5.49
N PHE A 103 -4.46 16.88 5.85
CA PHE A 103 -4.37 15.72 4.96
C PHE A 103 -5.69 14.96 5.04
N CYS A 104 -6.41 14.96 3.91
CA CYS A 104 -7.68 14.28 3.76
C CYS A 104 -7.47 12.99 2.96
N GLY A 105 -7.92 11.85 3.50
CA GLY A 105 -8.04 10.60 2.76
C GLY A 105 -9.40 10.56 2.07
N SER A 106 -9.43 10.50 0.73
CA SER A 106 -10.66 10.31 -0.03
C SER A 106 -11.08 8.84 -0.02
N VAL A 107 -12.38 8.58 0.07
CA VAL A 107 -12.93 7.22 -0.06
C VAL A 107 -13.04 6.82 -1.54
N GLN A 108 -13.31 7.78 -2.42
CA GLN A 108 -13.36 7.56 -3.87
C GLN A 108 -11.98 7.55 -4.53
N ALA A 109 -11.90 6.86 -5.67
CA ALA A 109 -10.71 6.82 -6.53
C ALA A 109 -10.50 8.09 -7.36
N SER A 110 -11.56 8.86 -7.66
CA SER A 110 -11.49 10.09 -8.45
C SER A 110 -12.15 11.27 -7.74
N THR A 111 -11.43 12.38 -7.64
CA THR A 111 -11.93 13.65 -7.13
C THR A 111 -12.19 14.60 -8.29
N LYS A 112 -13.43 15.09 -8.42
CA LYS A 112 -13.72 16.31 -9.18
C LYS A 112 -13.60 17.48 -8.21
N GLU A 113 -13.03 18.60 -8.66
CA GLU A 113 -13.03 19.83 -7.87
C GLU A 113 -14.49 20.18 -7.55
N HIS A 114 -14.82 20.11 -6.27
CA HIS A 114 -16.14 20.42 -5.74
C HIS A 114 -15.96 21.55 -4.73
N GLU A 115 -16.49 22.73 -5.06
CA GLU A 115 -16.46 23.91 -4.19
C GLU A 115 -17.10 23.66 -2.81
N ASP A 116 -18.03 22.70 -2.70
CA ASP A 116 -18.85 22.46 -1.51
C ASP A 116 -18.68 21.03 -0.91
N ALA A 117 -17.50 20.43 -1.00
CA ALA A 117 -17.25 19.08 -0.50
C ALA A 117 -17.40 18.97 1.05
N PRO A 118 -18.38 18.21 1.58
CA PRO A 118 -18.51 18.03 3.03
C PRO A 118 -17.45 17.03 3.55
N CYS A 119 -16.67 17.43 4.55
CA CYS A 119 -15.77 16.52 5.25
C CYS A 119 -16.55 15.67 6.27
N ALA A 120 -16.49 14.35 6.14
CA ALA A 120 -17.12 13.45 7.09
C ALA A 120 -16.19 13.28 8.31
N TYR A 121 -16.71 13.54 9.51
CA TYR A 121 -16.01 13.27 10.76
C TYR A 121 -16.02 11.76 11.03
N TRP A 122 -14.84 11.16 11.18
CA TRP A 122 -14.67 9.80 11.69
C TRP A 122 -14.04 9.88 13.09
N GLN A 123 -14.76 9.45 14.13
CA GLN A 123 -14.17 9.25 15.45
C GLN A 123 -13.59 7.83 15.50
N GLY A 124 -12.26 7.76 15.52
CA GLY A 124 -11.55 6.49 15.58
C GLY A 124 -11.81 5.71 16.84
N ARG A 125 -11.83 4.39 16.68
CA ARG A 125 -11.70 3.41 17.76
C ARG A 125 -10.23 3.09 17.98
#